data_AF-A0A0M3ICA2-F1
#
_entry.id   AF-A0A0M3ICA2-F1
#
_cell.length_a   1.000
_cell.length_b   1.000
_cell.length_c   1.000
_cell.angle_alpha   90.00
_cell.angle_beta   90.00
_cell.angle_gamma   90.00
#
_symmetry.space_group_name_H-M   'P 1'
#
loop_
_entity.id
_entity.type
_entity.pdbx_description
1 polymer ?
#
loop_
_entity_poly.entity_id
_entity_poly.type
_entity_poly.pdbx_seq_one_letter_code
_entity_poly.pdbx_strand_id
1 'polypeptide(L)'
;MGTDSSDPQLNRFLHQLQAETQRQKFTEQIRKDMGTDSSDPQLNRFLHQLQAETQRQKFTEQVHTLTNRCWDLCFTDYRPPSKLDGKTQTCLSNCVNRMIDASNFMVEHLQKMETAGSRVS
;
A
#
# COMPACT_ATOMS: atom_id res chain seq x y z
N MET A 1 37.55 19.37 -7.47
CA MET A 1 36.86 18.15 -7.01
C MET A 1 35.50 18.13 -7.66
N GLY A 2 35.38 17.42 -8.78
CA GLY A 2 34.14 17.35 -9.55
C GLY A 2 33.13 16.49 -8.81
N THR A 3 31.95 17.05 -8.52
CA THR A 3 30.79 16.26 -8.12
C THR A 3 30.28 15.55 -9.37
N ASP A 4 30.47 14.24 -9.41
CA ASP A 4 30.01 13.39 -10.51
C ASP A 4 28.48 13.51 -10.62
N SER A 5 28.02 14.12 -11.71
CA SER A 5 26.63 14.57 -11.90
C SER A 5 25.68 13.43 -12.29
N SER A 6 26.05 12.18 -12.00
CA SER A 6 25.39 10.97 -12.49
C SER A 6 25.09 9.99 -11.36
N ASP A 7 24.54 10.46 -10.24
CA ASP A 7 24.04 9.56 -9.19
C ASP A 7 22.73 8.90 -9.67
N PRO A 8 22.75 7.59 -10.03
CA PRO A 8 21.57 6.90 -10.52
C PRO A 8 20.50 6.73 -9.43
N GLN A 9 20.86 6.82 -8.15
CA GLN A 9 19.89 6.81 -7.05
C GLN A 9 19.11 8.12 -7.01
N LEU A 10 19.80 9.25 -7.18
CA LEU A 10 19.15 10.56 -7.25
C LEU A 10 18.19 10.64 -8.43
N ASN A 11 18.58 10.15 -9.61
CA ASN A 11 17.71 10.15 -10.79
C ASN A 11 16.47 9.25 -10.60
N ARG A 12 16.63 8.09 -9.97
CA ARG A 12 15.51 7.18 -9.66
C ARG A 12 14.56 7.79 -8.64
N PHE A 13 15.10 8.43 -7.60
CA PHE A 13 14.33 9.15 -6.60
C PHE A 13 13.57 10.34 -7.22
N LEU A 14 14.20 11.10 -8.11
CA LEU A 14 13.54 12.20 -8.84
C LEU A 14 12.40 11.69 -9.74
N HIS A 15 12.58 10.57 -10.44
CA HIS A 15 11.49 9.95 -11.20
C HIS A 15 10.34 9.47 -10.31
N GLN A 16 10.65 8.95 -9.12
CA GLN A 16 9.67 8.46 -8.15
C GLN A 16 8.89 9.63 -7.51
N LEU A 17 9.57 10.70 -7.11
CA LEU A 17 8.96 11.94 -6.65
C LEU A 17 8.11 12.61 -7.74
N GLN A 18 8.54 12.60 -9.00
CA GLN A 18 7.75 13.12 -10.10
C GLN A 18 6.47 12.30 -10.32
N ALA A 19 6.53 10.97 -10.20
CA ALA A 19 5.36 10.10 -10.26
C ALA A 19 4.38 10.33 -9.10
N GLU A 20 4.89 10.57 -7.89
CA GLU A 20 4.08 10.93 -6.71
C GLU A 20 3.47 12.32 -6.84
N THR A 21 4.20 13.29 -7.40
CA THR A 21 3.70 14.66 -7.66
C THR A 21 2.57 14.64 -8.69
N GLN A 22 2.66 13.78 -9.72
CA GLN A 22 1.57 13.60 -10.68
C GLN A 22 0.33 12.96 -10.03
N ARG A 23 0.52 11.98 -9.15
CA ARG A 23 -0.57 11.42 -8.33
C ARG A 23 -1.25 12.50 -7.49
N GLN A 24 -0.48 13.36 -6.82
CA GLN A 24 -1.04 14.44 -6.01
C GLN A 24 -1.83 15.46 -6.85
N LYS A 25 -1.29 15.90 -7.99
CA LYS A 25 -2.00 16.80 -8.92
C LYS A 25 -3.29 16.18 -9.47
N PHE A 26 -3.27 14.89 -9.74
CA PHE A 26 -4.46 14.15 -10.17
C PHE A 26 -5.51 14.07 -9.06
N THR A 27 -5.10 13.77 -7.82
CA THR A 27 -5.99 13.78 -6.64
C THR A 27 -6.60 15.16 -6.40
N GLU A 28 -5.85 16.23 -6.64
CA GLU A 28 -6.32 17.60 -6.45
C GLU A 28 -7.28 18.07 -7.55
N GLN A 29 -7.05 17.63 -8.79
CA GLN A 29 -7.99 17.82 -9.89
C GLN A 29 -9.32 17.11 -9.60
N ILE A 30 -9.26 15.86 -9.11
CA ILE A 30 -10.43 15.09 -8.67
C ILE A 30 -11.21 15.81 -7.57
N ARG A 31 -10.52 16.41 -6.59
CA ARG A 31 -11.16 17.20 -5.53
C ARG A 31 -11.93 18.41 -6.09
N LYS A 32 -11.38 19.07 -7.12
CA LYS A 32 -11.99 20.23 -7.76
C LYS A 32 -13.27 19.87 -8.54
N ASP A 33 -13.27 18.69 -9.16
CA ASP A 33 -14.41 18.21 -9.96
C ASP A 33 -15.54 17.60 -9.10
N MET A 34 -15.27 17.28 -7.82
CA MET A 34 -16.27 16.84 -6.83
C MET A 34 -17.19 17.97 -6.32
N GLY A 35 -16.90 19.22 -6.68
CA GLY A 35 -17.65 20.41 -6.25
C GLY A 35 -18.94 20.72 -7.03
N THR A 36 -19.32 19.90 -8.02
CA THR A 36 -20.51 20.12 -8.86
C THR A 36 -21.54 19.00 -8.72
N ASP A 37 -22.68 19.36 -8.13
CA ASP A 37 -24.00 18.68 -8.04
C ASP A 37 -24.03 17.15 -7.86
N SER A 38 -24.45 16.73 -6.66
CA SER A 38 -24.63 15.35 -6.18
C SER A 38 -25.65 14.48 -6.94
N SER A 39 -26.25 14.97 -8.02
CA SER A 39 -27.26 14.27 -8.83
C SER A 39 -26.77 13.85 -10.22
N ASP A 40 -25.50 14.07 -10.55
CA ASP A 40 -24.93 13.73 -11.85
C ASP A 40 -24.55 12.22 -11.94
N PRO A 41 -25.15 11.43 -12.86
CA PRO A 41 -24.76 10.05 -13.10
C PRO A 41 -23.28 9.88 -13.50
N GLN A 42 -22.63 10.91 -14.05
CA GLN A 42 -21.19 10.91 -14.31
C GLN A 42 -20.38 10.95 -13.01
N LEU A 43 -20.80 11.75 -12.03
CA LEU A 43 -20.16 11.81 -10.72
C LEU A 43 -20.25 10.47 -10.00
N ASN A 44 -21.41 9.81 -10.03
CA ASN A 44 -21.56 8.50 -9.38
C ASN A 44 -20.66 7.42 -10.03
N ARG A 45 -20.53 7.43 -11.37
CA ARG A 45 -19.59 6.54 -12.08
C ARG A 45 -18.15 6.82 -11.68
N PHE A 46 -17.79 8.10 -11.58
CA PHE A 46 -16.47 8.52 -11.16
C PHE A 46 -16.16 8.08 -9.71
N LEU A 47 -17.09 8.26 -8.76
CA LEU A 47 -16.94 7.81 -7.37
C LEU A 47 -16.74 6.28 -7.28
N HIS A 48 -17.51 5.52 -8.06
CA HIS A 48 -17.36 4.06 -8.11
C HIS A 48 -15.97 3.65 -8.64
N GLN A 49 -15.49 4.33 -9.69
CA GLN A 49 -14.15 4.10 -10.23
C GLN A 49 -13.06 4.47 -9.23
N LEU A 50 -13.21 5.61 -8.54
CA LEU A 50 -12.28 6.06 -7.50
C LEU A 50 -12.20 5.04 -6.35
N GLN A 51 -13.34 4.48 -5.93
CA GLN A 51 -13.37 3.44 -4.90
C GLN A 51 -12.62 2.19 -5.36
N ALA A 52 -12.85 1.72 -6.58
CA ALA A 52 -12.15 0.56 -7.13
C ALA A 52 -10.63 0.77 -7.20
N GLU A 53 -10.20 1.95 -7.67
CA GLU A 53 -8.77 2.31 -7.71
C GLU A 53 -8.18 2.44 -6.30
N THR A 54 -8.93 2.99 -5.35
CA THR A 54 -8.50 3.08 -3.95
C THR A 54 -8.29 1.69 -3.35
N GLN A 55 -9.20 0.75 -3.59
CA GLN A 55 -9.03 -0.64 -3.11
C GLN A 55 -7.82 -1.30 -3.76
N ARG A 56 -7.60 -1.10 -5.07
CA ARG A 56 -6.43 -1.62 -5.77
C ARG A 56 -5.11 -1.06 -5.21
N GLN A 57 -5.08 0.23 -4.90
CA GLN A 57 -3.90 0.87 -4.31
C GLN A 57 -3.60 0.31 -2.92
N LYS A 58 -4.61 0.21 -2.05
CA LYS A 58 -4.47 -0.40 -0.72
C LYS A 58 -3.97 -1.85 -0.80
N PHE A 59 -4.51 -2.65 -1.72
CA PHE A 59 -4.04 -4.01 -1.94
C PHE A 59 -2.57 -4.05 -2.38
N THR A 60 -2.19 -3.18 -3.31
CA THR A 60 -0.80 -3.08 -3.79
C THR A 60 0.15 -2.72 -2.65
N GLU A 61 -0.23 -1.76 -1.81
CA GLU A 61 0.53 -1.38 -0.61
C GLU A 61 0.66 -2.53 0.40
N GLN A 62 -0.42 -3.28 0.64
CA GLN A 62 -0.39 -4.47 1.50
C GLN A 62 0.55 -5.54 0.95
N VAL A 63 0.53 -5.80 -0.36
CA VAL A 63 1.46 -6.75 -1.00
C VAL A 63 2.90 -6.28 -0.81
N HIS A 64 3.21 -5.00 -1.03
CA HIS A 64 4.56 -4.48 -0.80
C HIS A 64 4.98 -4.60 0.65
N THR A 65 4.10 -4.29 1.59
CA THR A 65 4.36 -4.40 3.03
C THR A 65 4.68 -5.84 3.44
N LEU A 66 3.84 -6.79 3.04
CA LEU A 66 4.04 -8.21 3.30
C LEU A 66 5.31 -8.73 2.62
N THR A 67 5.56 -8.30 1.39
CA THR A 67 6.75 -8.69 0.64
C THR A 67 8.01 -8.25 1.38
N ASN A 68 8.14 -6.97 1.72
CA ASN A 68 9.31 -6.45 2.42
C ASN A 68 9.51 -7.15 3.77
N ARG A 69 8.45 -7.24 4.57
CA ARG A 69 8.53 -7.84 5.91
C ARG A 69 8.87 -9.32 5.88
N CYS A 70 8.20 -10.09 5.02
CA CYS A 70 8.46 -11.52 4.91
C CYS A 70 9.79 -11.81 4.22
N TRP A 71 10.28 -10.89 3.39
CA TRP A 71 11.63 -10.98 2.85
C TRP A 71 12.67 -10.90 3.98
N ASP A 72 12.58 -9.89 4.84
CA ASP A 72 13.50 -9.71 5.97
C ASP A 72 13.50 -10.87 6.96
N LEU A 73 12.35 -11.55 7.11
CA LEU A 73 12.19 -12.66 8.05
C LEU A 73 12.62 -14.01 7.48
N CYS A 74 12.38 -14.24 6.19
CA CYS A 74 12.55 -15.57 5.59
C CYS A 74 13.85 -15.74 4.81
N PHE A 75 14.52 -14.65 4.41
CA PHE A 75 15.79 -14.71 3.70
C PHE A 75 16.93 -14.26 4.62
N THR A 76 17.82 -15.18 4.95
CA THR A 76 19.03 -14.90 5.74
C THR A 76 20.13 -14.23 4.91
N ASP A 77 20.17 -14.52 3.61
CA ASP A 77 21.08 -13.92 2.64
C ASP A 77 20.33 -12.94 1.74
N TYR A 78 20.85 -11.72 1.58
CA TYR A 78 20.23 -10.69 0.72
C TYR A 78 20.25 -11.02 -0.78
N ARG A 79 20.92 -12.10 -1.18
CA ARG A 79 20.99 -12.54 -2.58
C ARG A 79 19.79 -13.44 -2.90
N PRO A 80 18.91 -13.07 -3.84
CA PRO A 80 17.79 -13.92 -4.24
C PRO A 80 18.31 -15.24 -4.82
N PRO A 81 17.85 -16.40 -4.32
CA PRO A 81 18.22 -17.69 -4.90
C PRO A 81 17.51 -17.88 -6.25
N SER A 82 18.10 -18.66 -7.14
CA SER A 82 17.51 -18.99 -8.46
C SER A 82 16.24 -19.83 -8.33
N LYS A 83 16.05 -20.51 -7.19
CA LYS A 83 14.84 -21.23 -6.80
C LYS A 83 14.64 -21.09 -5.30
N LEU A 84 13.40 -21.00 -4.87
CA LEU A 84 13.05 -21.05 -3.45
C LEU A 84 13.23 -22.49 -2.94
N ASP A 85 14.09 -22.68 -1.94
CA ASP A 85 14.21 -23.96 -1.25
C ASP A 85 12.99 -24.21 -0.35
N GLY A 86 12.79 -25.47 0.06
CA GLY A 86 11.60 -25.86 0.82
C GLY A 86 11.42 -25.10 2.13
N LYS A 87 12.51 -24.76 2.83
CA LYS A 87 12.42 -24.02 4.11
C LYS A 87 11.94 -22.59 3.87
N THR A 88 12.47 -21.92 2.85
CA THR A 88 12.05 -20.57 2.47
C THR A 88 10.60 -20.54 2.01
N GLN A 89 10.15 -21.53 1.22
CA GLN A 89 8.74 -21.63 0.81
C GLN A 89 7.80 -21.78 2.01
N THR A 90 8.12 -22.68 2.94
CA THR A 90 7.35 -22.86 4.18
C THR A 90 7.37 -21.59 5.04
N CYS A 91 8.52 -20.93 5.16
CA CYS A 91 8.64 -19.67 5.89
C CYS A 91 7.73 -18.59 5.30
N LEU A 92 7.77 -18.38 3.97
CA LEU A 92 6.95 -17.36 3.30
C LEU A 92 5.45 -17.60 3.50
N SER A 93 5.00 -18.84 3.34
CA SER A 93 3.60 -19.23 3.59
C SER A 93 3.17 -18.91 5.02
N ASN A 94 4.00 -19.31 6.00
CA ASN A 94 3.72 -19.04 7.41
C ASN A 94 3.77 -17.54 7.73
N CYS A 95 4.76 -16.81 7.22
CA CYS A 95 4.91 -15.39 7.45
C CYS A 95 3.69 -14.60 6.98
N VAL A 96 3.26 -14.81 5.73
CA VAL A 96 2.10 -14.12 5.17
C VAL A 96 0.84 -14.45 5.94
N ASN A 97 0.58 -15.74 6.21
CA ASN A 97 -0.61 -16.16 6.97
C ASN A 97 -0.64 -15.54 8.38
N ARG A 98 0.49 -15.58 9.11
CA ARG A 98 0.56 -14.99 10.46
C ARG A 98 0.40 -13.48 10.46
N MET A 99 0.95 -12.77 9.47
CA MET A 99 0.79 -11.32 9.36
C MET A 99 -0.66 -10.92 9.08
N ILE A 100 -1.36 -11.67 8.21
CA ILE A 100 -2.78 -11.44 7.94
C ILE A 100 -3.62 -11.75 9.18
N ASP A 101 -3.39 -12.88 9.85
CA ASP A 101 -4.08 -13.25 11.09
C ASP A 101 -3.92 -12.19 12.17
N ALA A 102 -2.69 -11.71 12.40
CA ALA A 102 -2.40 -10.66 13.37
C ALA A 102 -3.09 -9.34 13.00
N SER A 103 -3.09 -8.96 11.71
CA SER A 103 -3.75 -7.75 11.23
C SER A 103 -5.27 -7.81 11.47
N ASN A 104 -5.90 -8.95 11.15
CA ASN A 104 -7.32 -9.16 11.38
C ASN A 104 -7.67 -9.13 12.88
N PHE A 105 -6.87 -9.81 13.71
CA PHE A 105 -7.06 -9.78 15.16
C PHE A 105 -7.02 -8.35 15.72
N MET A 106 -6.07 -7.53 15.26
CA MET A 106 -5.96 -6.13 15.68
C MET A 106 -7.20 -5.32 15.25
N VAL A 107 -7.63 -5.45 14.00
CA VAL A 107 -8.81 -4.75 13.49
C VAL A 107 -10.06 -5.14 14.28
N GLU A 108 -10.29 -6.44 14.50
CA GLU A 108 -11.43 -6.93 15.29
C GLU A 108 -11.40 -6.40 16.72
N HIS A 109 -10.22 -6.34 17.34
CA HIS A 109 -10.06 -5.84 18.69
C HIS A 109 -10.36 -4.33 18.77
N LEU A 110 -9.85 -3.54 17.82
CA LEU A 110 -10.12 -2.10 17.72
C LEU A 110 -11.62 -1.83 17.55
N GLN A 111 -12.30 -2.55 16.64
CA GLN A 111 -13.74 -2.42 16.42
C GLN A 111 -14.56 -2.77 17.68
N LYS A 112 -14.15 -3.81 18.42
CA LYS A 112 -14.78 -4.16 19.71
C LYS A 112 -14.60 -3.04 20.75
N MET A 113 -13.46 -2.37 20.77
CA MET A 113 -13.24 -1.23 21.68
C MET A 113 -14.07 0.00 21.31
N GLU A 114 -14.19 0.33 20.03
CA GLU A 114 -15.02 1.45 19.54
C GLU A 114 -16.49 1.27 19.94
N THR A 115 -17.03 0.05 19.76
CA THR A 115 -18.42 -0.26 20.13
C THR A 115 -18.67 -0.30 21.64
N ALA A 116 -17.66 -0.64 22.44
CA ALA A 116 -17.73 -0.59 23.91
C ALA A 116 -17.67 0.85 24.44
N GLY A 117 -16.82 1.71 23.84
CA GLY A 117 -16.72 3.13 24.18
C GLY A 117 -18.00 3.91 23.86
N SER A 118 -18.68 3.57 22.76
CA SER A 118 -19.94 4.23 22.37
C SER A 118 -21.16 3.89 23.26
N ARG A 119 -21.05 2.92 24.19
CA ARG A 119 -22.12 2.61 25.18
C ARG A 119 -21.94 3.31 26.52
N VAL A 120 -20.85 4.07 26.70
CA VAL A 120 -20.52 4.78 27.94
C VAL A 120 -20.73 6.31 27.80
N SER A 121 -21.24 6.77 26.65
CA SER A 121 -21.65 8.17 26.41
C SER A 121 -23.16 8.33 26.32
#